data_AF-A0A345QQW5-F1
#
_entry.id   AF-A0A345QQW5-F1
#
_cell.length_a   1.000
_cell.length_b   1.000
_cell.length_c   1.000
_cell.angle_alpha   90.00
_cell.angle_beta   90.00
_cell.angle_gamma   90.00
#
_symmetry.space_group_name_H-M   'P 1'
#
loop_
_entity.id
_entity.type
_entity.pdbx_description
1 polymer ?
#
loop_
_entity_poly.entity_id
_entity_poly.type
_entity_poly.pdbx_seq_one_letter_code
_entity_poly.pdbx_strand_id
1 'polypeptide(L)'
;MKRNALSISVYVLAACLWINHAQAQSCPEYFRFVDFGAITADGSLLRGGPTFKVKRDGEPLFESGSVACTDIEPVFTDGHNQPIPLVTALSYSSNLVAPEMTNLNIKRLSATSAKLAQEPLEGHRIARSAAGNSATQGADFLCVHVDLSPSQTISCEVVSPFDTTLSFIVACNDTACAMSGMAIEKAVNISAGWTISGTATLEEAGATASDIATKIHAFIKDKTAH
;
A
#
# COMPACT_ATOMS: atom_id res chain seq x y z
N MET A 1 -21.77 -70.83 38.60
CA MET A 1 -22.35 -70.15 37.41
C MET A 1 -21.87 -68.70 37.47
N LYS A 2 -20.73 -68.36 36.83
CA LYS A 2 -20.56 -67.85 35.46
C LYS A 2 -21.26 -66.50 35.20
N ARG A 3 -20.40 -65.52 34.81
CA ARG A 3 -20.63 -64.25 34.07
C ARG A 3 -20.98 -63.01 34.92
N ASN A 4 -20.42 -61.81 34.71
CA ASN A 4 -19.40 -61.30 33.78
C ASN A 4 -18.88 -59.96 34.32
N ALA A 5 -17.56 -59.79 34.31
CA ALA A 5 -16.90 -58.48 34.31
C ALA A 5 -16.93 -57.88 32.88
N LEU A 6 -16.49 -56.62 32.76
CA LEU A 6 -16.33 -55.78 31.56
C LEU A 6 -17.59 -55.03 31.10
N SER A 7 -17.69 -53.75 31.44
CA SER A 7 -17.71 -52.66 30.44
C SER A 7 -17.66 -51.29 31.13
N ILE A 8 -16.47 -50.85 31.56
CA ILE A 8 -16.20 -49.44 31.89
C ILE A 8 -14.90 -49.08 31.18
N SER A 9 -14.98 -49.03 29.85
CA SER A 9 -13.92 -48.53 28.99
C SER A 9 -14.62 -48.02 27.75
N VAL A 10 -14.65 -46.69 27.59
CA VAL A 10 -14.76 -45.94 26.31
C VAL A 10 -15.04 -44.44 26.56
N TYR A 11 -15.58 -44.01 27.71
CA TYR A 11 -16.05 -42.62 27.87
C TYR A 11 -15.06 -41.55 28.38
N VAL A 12 -13.79 -41.88 28.67
CA VAL A 12 -12.81 -40.89 29.19
C VAL A 12 -11.82 -40.38 28.12
N LEU A 13 -11.81 -40.96 26.92
CA LEU A 13 -10.86 -40.58 25.86
C LEU A 13 -11.45 -39.70 24.73
N ALA A 14 -12.59 -39.05 24.97
CA ALA A 14 -13.24 -38.16 23.99
C ALA A 14 -13.28 -36.68 24.41
N ALA A 15 -12.54 -36.29 25.46
CA ALA A 15 -12.63 -34.94 26.04
C ALA A 15 -11.37 -34.05 25.83
N CYS A 16 -10.35 -34.50 25.10
CA CYS A 16 -9.11 -33.72 24.87
C CYS A 16 -8.76 -33.48 23.40
N LEU A 17 -9.73 -33.59 22.49
CA LEU A 17 -9.58 -33.09 21.11
C LEU A 17 -10.31 -31.75 20.94
N TRP A 18 -10.17 -30.85 21.92
CA TRP A 18 -10.23 -29.43 21.62
C TRP A 18 -8.85 -29.06 21.09
N ILE A 19 -8.65 -29.40 19.82
CA ILE A 19 -7.62 -28.77 19.00
C ILE A 19 -7.87 -27.29 19.18
N ASN A 20 -6.93 -26.60 19.82
CA ASN A 20 -6.82 -25.16 19.69
C ASN A 20 -6.77 -24.92 18.18
N HIS A 21 -7.91 -24.58 17.58
CA HIS A 21 -7.90 -23.87 16.33
C HIS A 21 -7.12 -22.61 16.66
N ALA A 22 -5.84 -22.58 16.29
CA ALA A 22 -5.10 -21.34 16.15
C ALA A 22 -5.98 -20.48 15.24
N GLN A 23 -6.79 -19.63 15.87
CA GLN A 23 -7.65 -18.71 15.15
C GLN A 23 -6.69 -17.71 14.55
N ALA A 24 -6.47 -17.88 13.25
CA ALA A 24 -6.03 -16.84 12.34
C ALA A 24 -6.61 -15.50 12.83
N GLN A 25 -5.76 -14.62 13.33
CA GLN A 25 -6.19 -13.42 14.02
C GLN A 25 -6.53 -12.35 12.98
N SER A 26 -7.83 -12.20 12.72
CA SER A 26 -8.41 -11.00 12.12
C SER A 26 -7.82 -9.74 12.77
N CYS A 27 -7.73 -8.64 11.99
CA CYS A 27 -7.11 -7.41 12.48
C CYS A 27 -7.56 -7.08 13.91
N PRO A 28 -6.63 -6.91 14.87
CA PRO A 28 -6.98 -6.59 16.25
C PRO A 28 -7.95 -5.40 16.28
N GLU A 29 -8.88 -5.38 17.22
CA GLU A 29 -9.84 -4.26 17.30
C GLU A 29 -9.15 -2.92 17.61
N TYR A 30 -8.02 -2.97 18.34
CA TYR A 30 -7.28 -1.80 18.78
C TYR A 30 -5.80 -1.93 18.50
N PHE A 31 -5.29 -1.09 17.61
CA PHE A 31 -3.87 -0.95 17.29
C PHE A 31 -3.55 0.50 16.91
N ARG A 32 -2.31 0.93 17.17
CA ARG A 32 -1.80 2.27 16.80
C ARG A 32 -0.84 2.23 15.64
N PHE A 33 -0.25 1.07 15.40
CA PHE A 33 0.78 0.84 14.40
C PHE A 33 0.45 -0.41 13.61
N VAL A 34 0.95 -0.48 12.38
CA VAL A 34 0.94 -1.68 11.54
C VAL A 34 2.34 -1.94 11.02
N ASP A 35 2.73 -3.20 10.93
CA ASP A 35 4.00 -3.65 10.34
C ASP A 35 3.72 -4.21 8.95
N PHE A 36 4.47 -3.80 7.93
CA PHE A 36 4.34 -4.40 6.59
C PHE A 36 5.21 -5.64 6.41
N GLY A 37 6.05 -5.99 7.39
CA GLY A 37 6.96 -7.12 7.33
C GLY A 37 8.08 -6.94 6.33
N ALA A 38 9.03 -7.86 6.40
CA ALA A 38 10.13 -8.00 5.46
C ALA A 38 10.00 -9.35 4.77
N ILE A 39 10.19 -9.35 3.44
CA ILE A 39 10.31 -10.58 2.68
C ILE A 39 11.78 -10.97 2.67
N THR A 40 12.09 -12.16 3.17
CA THR A 40 13.44 -12.72 3.17
C THR A 40 13.83 -13.24 1.79
N ALA A 41 15.12 -13.54 1.59
CA ALA A 41 15.64 -14.01 0.30
C ALA A 41 15.02 -15.33 -0.19
N ASP A 42 14.53 -16.17 0.71
CA ASP A 42 13.79 -17.41 0.43
C ASP A 42 12.29 -17.18 0.15
N GLY A 43 11.83 -15.92 0.17
CA GLY A 43 10.43 -15.54 -0.04
C GLY A 43 9.55 -15.64 1.20
N SER A 44 10.10 -16.02 2.36
CA SER A 44 9.36 -16.06 3.61
C SER A 44 9.02 -14.64 4.11
N LEU A 45 7.89 -14.51 4.80
CA LEU A 45 7.47 -13.26 5.43
C LEU A 45 7.86 -13.26 6.90
N LEU A 46 8.68 -12.30 7.30
CA LEU A 46 9.04 -12.04 8.69
C LEU A 46 8.54 -10.66 9.12
N ARG A 47 8.44 -10.46 10.45
CA ARG A 47 8.23 -9.14 11.04
C ARG A 47 9.49 -8.28 10.96
N GLY A 48 9.34 -6.98 11.19
CA GLY A 48 10.44 -6.01 11.14
C GLY A 48 10.55 -5.29 9.81
N GLY A 49 9.43 -5.12 9.11
CA GLY A 49 9.35 -4.22 7.97
C GLY A 49 9.07 -2.78 8.39
N PRO A 50 8.81 -1.89 7.41
CA PRO A 50 8.34 -0.54 7.70
C PRO A 50 7.08 -0.57 8.55
N THR A 51 7.12 0.18 9.64
CA THR A 51 6.01 0.29 10.60
C THR A 51 5.36 1.67 10.47
N PHE A 52 4.05 1.69 10.31
CA PHE A 52 3.29 2.92 10.11
C PHE A 52 2.29 3.17 11.23
N LYS A 53 2.22 4.42 11.68
CA LYS A 53 1.21 4.92 12.61
C LYS A 53 -0.13 5.06 11.89
N VAL A 54 -1.16 4.42 12.41
CA VAL A 54 -2.51 4.37 11.83
C VAL A 54 -3.56 5.01 12.75
N LYS A 55 -3.16 5.54 13.90
CA LYS A 55 -4.04 6.20 14.86
C LYS A 55 -3.38 7.43 15.46
N ARG A 56 -4.11 8.54 15.63
CA ARG A 56 -3.65 9.75 16.33
C ARG A 56 -4.67 10.11 17.41
N ASP A 57 -4.22 10.15 18.67
CA ASP A 57 -5.04 10.59 19.81
C ASP A 57 -6.42 9.92 19.95
N GLY A 58 -6.53 8.66 19.50
CA GLY A 58 -7.81 7.94 19.51
C GLY A 58 -8.49 7.84 18.15
N GLU A 59 -8.12 8.69 17.18
CA GLU A 59 -8.75 8.77 15.87
C GLU A 59 -8.02 7.89 14.83
N PRO A 60 -8.75 7.06 14.06
CA PRO A 60 -8.16 6.32 12.96
C PRO A 60 -7.67 7.28 11.87
N LEU A 61 -6.51 7.00 11.31
CA LEU A 61 -5.95 7.74 10.16
C LEU A 61 -6.30 7.06 8.82
N PHE A 62 -6.99 5.93 8.88
CA PHE A 62 -7.27 5.06 7.75
C PHE A 62 -8.76 4.94 7.49
N GLU A 63 -9.10 4.62 6.24
CA GLU A 63 -10.48 4.35 5.84
C GLU A 63 -10.99 3.07 6.51
N SER A 64 -12.22 3.08 7.03
CA SER A 64 -12.78 1.89 7.70
C SER A 64 -12.73 0.65 6.80
N GLY A 65 -12.26 -0.48 7.34
CA GLY A 65 -12.11 -1.73 6.59
C GLY A 65 -10.97 -1.77 5.57
N SER A 66 -10.12 -0.73 5.49
CA SER A 66 -9.01 -0.68 4.52
C SER A 66 -7.72 -1.37 4.96
N VAL A 67 -7.70 -1.93 6.17
CA VAL A 67 -6.54 -2.65 6.71
C VAL A 67 -6.68 -4.14 6.42
N ALA A 68 -5.73 -4.70 5.68
CA ALA A 68 -5.69 -6.13 5.38
C ALA A 68 -4.58 -6.80 6.20
N CYS A 69 -4.94 -7.43 7.32
CA CYS A 69 -3.99 -8.13 8.19
C CYS A 69 -3.59 -9.50 7.65
N THR A 70 -2.38 -9.94 8.00
CA THR A 70 -1.86 -11.28 7.77
C THR A 70 -1.92 -12.07 9.07
N ASP A 71 -2.45 -13.29 9.01
CA ASP A 71 -2.53 -14.19 10.16
C ASP A 71 -1.17 -14.80 10.49
N ILE A 72 -0.41 -14.17 11.40
CA ILE A 72 0.89 -14.67 11.88
C ILE A 72 0.98 -14.53 13.41
N GLU A 73 1.32 -15.63 14.08
CA GLU A 73 1.78 -15.66 15.47
C GLU A 73 3.31 -15.46 15.56
N PRO A 74 3.84 -14.78 16.60
CA PRO A 74 3.13 -14.06 17.66
C PRO A 74 2.79 -12.60 17.29
N VAL A 75 1.89 -11.99 18.05
CA VAL A 75 1.55 -10.57 17.96
C VAL A 75 2.60 -9.74 18.70
N PHE A 76 3.30 -8.88 17.98
CA PHE A 76 4.19 -7.89 18.59
C PHE A 76 3.36 -6.81 19.25
N THR A 77 3.86 -6.23 20.33
CA THR A 77 3.22 -5.09 20.99
C THR A 77 4.11 -3.86 20.95
N ASP A 78 3.47 -2.69 20.94
CA ASP A 78 4.17 -1.42 21.09
C ASP A 78 4.54 -1.15 22.57
N GLY A 79 5.20 -0.02 22.84
CA GLY A 79 5.62 0.35 24.19
C GLY A 79 4.50 0.56 25.21
N HIS A 80 3.22 0.48 24.82
CA HIS A 80 2.07 0.48 25.75
C HIS A 80 1.29 -0.84 25.71
N ASN A 81 1.93 -1.92 25.25
CA ASN A 81 1.36 -3.25 25.19
C ASN A 81 0.14 -3.37 24.25
N GLN A 82 0.02 -2.52 23.24
CA GLN A 82 -1.00 -2.65 22.20
C GLN A 82 -0.47 -3.44 21.00
N PRO A 83 -1.28 -4.31 20.38
CA PRO A 83 -0.82 -5.16 19.29
C PRO A 83 -0.42 -4.35 18.04
N ILE A 84 0.61 -4.82 17.35
CA ILE A 84 1.06 -4.35 16.04
C ILE A 84 0.79 -5.47 15.02
N PRO A 85 -0.36 -5.43 14.33
CA PRO A 85 -0.66 -6.42 13.31
C PRO A 85 0.29 -6.29 12.12
N LEU A 86 0.56 -7.43 11.50
CA LEU A 86 1.26 -7.50 10.24
C LEU A 86 0.23 -7.32 9.12
N VAL A 87 0.47 -6.42 8.16
CA VAL A 87 -0.51 -6.06 7.12
C VAL A 87 0.05 -6.16 5.71
N THR A 88 -0.81 -6.50 4.75
CA THR A 88 -0.48 -6.50 3.31
C THR A 88 -0.90 -5.21 2.63
N ALA A 89 -1.90 -4.51 3.17
CA ALA A 89 -2.41 -3.26 2.65
C ALA A 89 -3.01 -2.37 3.74
N LEU A 90 -2.96 -1.06 3.48
CA LEU A 90 -3.54 0.01 4.28
C LEU A 90 -3.99 1.12 3.33
N SER A 91 -5.18 1.70 3.54
CA SER A 91 -5.58 2.94 2.87
C SER A 91 -5.72 4.06 3.90
N TYR A 92 -4.88 5.08 3.78
CA TYR A 92 -5.01 6.29 4.59
C TYR A 92 -6.20 7.12 4.10
N SER A 93 -6.83 7.84 5.03
CA SER A 93 -7.78 8.89 4.67
C SER A 93 -7.06 9.99 3.91
N SER A 94 -7.34 10.08 2.62
CA SER A 94 -6.58 10.88 1.66
C SER A 94 -6.72 12.38 1.88
N ASN A 95 -7.85 12.81 2.46
CA ASN A 95 -8.10 14.18 2.89
C ASN A 95 -7.12 14.68 3.98
N LEU A 96 -6.45 13.78 4.69
CA LEU A 96 -5.39 14.13 5.65
C LEU A 96 -4.09 14.57 4.95
N VAL A 97 -3.95 14.28 3.67
CA VAL A 97 -2.77 14.61 2.86
C VAL A 97 -3.03 15.83 1.99
N ALA A 98 -4.10 15.79 1.20
CA ALA A 98 -4.57 16.92 0.41
C ALA A 98 -6.07 16.79 0.11
N PRO A 99 -6.83 17.90 0.04
CA PRO A 99 -8.28 17.88 -0.15
C PRO A 99 -8.72 17.28 -1.50
N GLU A 100 -7.89 17.38 -2.54
CA GLU A 100 -8.13 16.85 -3.88
C GLU A 100 -7.86 15.35 -4.01
N MET A 101 -7.19 14.72 -3.03
CA MET A 101 -6.87 13.31 -3.09
C MET A 101 -8.09 12.43 -2.81
N THR A 102 -8.33 11.47 -3.70
CA THR A 102 -9.42 10.50 -3.59
C THR A 102 -9.01 9.22 -2.90
N ASN A 103 -7.72 8.87 -2.95
CA ASN A 103 -7.19 7.70 -2.27
C ASN A 103 -5.68 7.82 -2.02
N LEU A 104 -5.22 7.20 -0.93
CA LEU A 104 -3.82 6.93 -0.65
C LEU A 104 -3.68 5.50 -0.12
N ASN A 105 -3.03 4.64 -0.89
CA ASN A 105 -2.90 3.22 -0.60
C ASN A 105 -1.43 2.86 -0.40
N ILE A 106 -1.14 2.13 0.67
CA ILE A 106 0.15 1.50 0.91
C ILE A 106 -0.07 -0.01 0.84
N LYS A 107 0.73 -0.68 0.02
CA LYS A 107 0.71 -2.13 -0.11
C LYS A 107 2.10 -2.68 0.11
N ARG A 108 2.19 -3.88 0.66
CA ARG A 108 3.46 -4.62 0.70
C ARG A 108 3.98 -4.79 -0.71
N LEU A 109 5.28 -4.59 -0.89
CA LEU A 109 5.94 -4.87 -2.14
C LEU A 109 5.95 -6.38 -2.37
N SER A 110 5.50 -6.79 -3.55
CA SER A 110 5.52 -8.16 -4.03
C SER A 110 6.03 -8.16 -5.47
N ALA A 111 6.39 -9.33 -6.02
CA ALA A 111 6.76 -9.43 -7.43
C ALA A 111 5.67 -8.85 -8.37
N THR A 112 4.39 -9.03 -8.00
CA THR A 112 3.26 -8.44 -8.72
C THR A 112 3.22 -6.91 -8.56
N SER A 113 3.44 -6.40 -7.34
CA SER A 113 3.47 -4.95 -7.08
C SER A 113 4.60 -4.25 -7.85
N ALA A 114 5.75 -4.90 -8.01
CA ALA A 114 6.85 -4.37 -8.80
C ALA A 114 6.51 -4.28 -10.31
N LYS A 115 5.81 -5.28 -10.86
CA LYS A 115 5.31 -5.22 -12.24
C LYS A 115 4.31 -4.07 -12.46
N LEU A 116 3.44 -3.82 -11.48
CA LEU A 116 2.47 -2.71 -11.53
C LEU A 116 3.13 -1.31 -11.61
N ALA A 117 4.39 -1.17 -11.19
CA ALA A 117 5.16 0.06 -11.36
C ALA A 117 5.93 0.11 -12.69
N GLN A 118 6.32 -1.05 -13.23
CA GLN A 118 7.10 -1.14 -14.48
C GLN A 118 6.25 -0.97 -15.75
N GLU A 119 5.05 -1.54 -15.79
CA GLU A 119 4.18 -1.45 -16.97
C GLU A 119 3.81 0.00 -17.34
N PRO A 120 3.42 0.88 -16.39
CA PRO A 120 3.16 2.28 -16.69
C PRO A 120 4.39 3.03 -17.20
N LEU A 121 5.58 2.72 -16.67
CA LEU A 121 6.84 3.33 -17.11
C LEU A 121 7.15 2.95 -18.56
N GLU A 122 6.92 1.71 -18.95
CA GLU A 122 7.10 1.29 -20.34
C GLU A 122 6.07 1.97 -21.26
N GLY A 123 4.80 2.04 -20.84
CA GLY A 123 3.76 2.77 -21.56
C GLY A 123 4.13 4.25 -21.79
N HIS A 124 4.66 4.91 -20.75
CA HIS A 124 5.17 6.28 -20.84
C HIS A 124 6.31 6.41 -21.86
N ARG A 125 7.29 5.50 -21.83
CA ARG A 125 8.44 5.52 -22.76
C ARG A 125 8.03 5.31 -24.21
N ILE A 126 7.06 4.43 -24.46
CA ILE A 126 6.48 4.21 -25.79
C ILE A 126 5.79 5.49 -26.25
N ALA A 127 4.92 6.09 -25.43
CA ALA A 127 4.24 7.33 -25.76
C ALA A 127 5.23 8.48 -26.04
N ARG A 128 6.30 8.60 -25.24
CA ARG A 128 7.36 9.59 -25.48
C ARG A 128 8.09 9.40 -26.80
N SER A 129 8.25 8.15 -27.24
CA SER A 129 8.98 7.82 -28.46
C SER A 129 8.11 7.86 -29.72
N ALA A 130 6.79 8.00 -29.56
CA ALA A 130 5.85 8.05 -30.67
C ALA A 130 5.93 9.41 -31.40
N ALA A 131 5.98 9.35 -32.73
CA ALA A 131 6.03 10.55 -33.55
C ALA A 131 4.74 11.36 -33.42
N GLY A 132 4.86 12.67 -33.22
CA GLY A 132 3.73 13.60 -33.14
C GLY A 132 3.21 13.87 -31.72
N ASN A 133 3.67 13.14 -30.70
CA ASN A 133 3.31 13.43 -29.32
C ASN A 133 4.06 14.67 -28.81
N SER A 134 3.34 15.56 -28.13
CA SER A 134 3.94 16.65 -27.39
C SER A 134 4.52 16.13 -26.07
N ALA A 135 5.64 16.73 -25.67
CA ALA A 135 6.30 16.47 -24.41
C ALA A 135 6.68 17.79 -23.74
N THR A 136 6.56 17.84 -22.42
CA THR A 136 6.99 18.97 -21.58
C THR A 136 7.83 18.43 -20.44
N GLN A 137 8.95 19.09 -20.17
CA GLN A 137 9.86 18.75 -19.09
C GLN A 137 9.92 19.90 -18.08
N GLY A 138 9.65 19.58 -16.82
CA GLY A 138 9.85 20.47 -15.68
C GLY A 138 11.14 20.14 -14.92
N ALA A 139 11.26 20.67 -13.70
CA ALA A 139 12.41 20.39 -12.83
C ALA A 139 12.46 18.91 -12.41
N ASP A 140 11.31 18.36 -11.99
CA ASP A 140 11.21 17.02 -11.37
C ASP A 140 10.24 16.09 -12.12
N PHE A 141 9.84 16.46 -13.34
CA PHE A 141 8.92 15.67 -14.14
C PHE A 141 9.17 15.78 -15.64
N LEU A 142 8.70 14.77 -16.36
CA LEU A 142 8.59 14.73 -17.81
C LEU A 142 7.20 14.19 -18.18
N CYS A 143 6.39 15.01 -18.82
CA CYS A 143 5.03 14.66 -19.23
C CYS A 143 4.91 14.56 -20.75
N VAL A 144 4.07 13.64 -21.21
CA VAL A 144 3.75 13.44 -22.63
C VAL A 144 2.24 13.30 -22.80
N HIS A 145 1.72 13.76 -23.94
CA HIS A 145 0.37 13.38 -24.33
C HIS A 145 0.33 11.91 -24.76
N VAL A 146 -0.77 11.24 -24.43
CA VAL A 146 -1.00 9.84 -24.74
C VAL A 146 -2.26 9.73 -25.60
N ASP A 147 -2.09 9.67 -26.91
CA ASP A 147 -3.22 9.47 -27.83
C ASP A 147 -3.61 7.99 -27.98
N LEU A 148 -2.89 7.09 -27.29
CA LEU A 148 -3.06 5.63 -27.39
C LEU A 148 -4.21 5.09 -26.53
N SER A 149 -4.81 5.90 -25.65
CA SER A 149 -5.92 5.49 -24.80
C SER A 149 -6.96 6.61 -24.68
N PRO A 150 -8.25 6.35 -24.95
CA PRO A 150 -9.30 7.36 -24.81
C PRO A 150 -9.55 7.78 -23.34
N SER A 151 -9.01 7.03 -22.37
CA SER A 151 -9.19 7.28 -20.93
C SER A 151 -7.97 7.88 -20.24
N GLN A 152 -6.88 8.13 -20.97
CA GLN A 152 -5.66 8.73 -20.45
C GLN A 152 -5.14 9.73 -21.48
N THR A 153 -5.11 11.00 -21.11
CA THR A 153 -4.69 12.08 -22.01
C THR A 153 -3.24 12.50 -21.75
N ILE A 154 -2.75 12.27 -20.54
CA ILE A 154 -1.40 12.68 -20.10
C ILE A 154 -0.74 11.56 -19.30
N SER A 155 0.54 11.32 -19.57
CA SER A 155 1.39 10.48 -18.73
C SER A 155 2.62 11.27 -18.31
N CYS A 156 2.91 11.31 -17.01
CA CYS A 156 4.04 12.01 -16.42
C CYS A 156 4.95 11.03 -15.69
N GLU A 157 6.23 11.02 -16.05
CA GLU A 157 7.30 10.45 -15.24
C GLU A 157 7.73 11.51 -14.21
N VAL A 158 7.63 11.19 -12.92
CA VAL A 158 7.94 12.10 -11.81
C VAL A 158 9.07 11.51 -10.97
N VAL A 159 10.07 12.32 -10.64
CA VAL A 159 11.18 11.93 -9.77
C VAL A 159 10.66 11.63 -8.37
N SER A 160 11.06 10.50 -7.79
CA SER A 160 10.61 10.12 -6.46
C SER A 160 11.23 11.02 -5.39
N PRO A 161 10.41 11.58 -4.48
CA PRO A 161 10.91 12.32 -3.32
C PRO A 161 11.52 11.41 -2.23
N PHE A 162 11.37 10.09 -2.35
CA PHE A 162 11.94 9.10 -1.41
C PHE A 162 13.33 8.65 -1.83
N ASP A 163 13.54 8.45 -3.14
CA ASP A 163 14.83 8.11 -3.74
C ASP A 163 14.91 8.76 -5.12
N THR A 164 15.74 9.80 -5.26
CA THR A 164 15.90 10.55 -6.51
C THR A 164 16.43 9.73 -7.68
N THR A 165 16.91 8.49 -7.44
CA THR A 165 17.30 7.56 -8.51
C THR A 165 16.12 6.79 -9.10
N LEU A 166 14.92 6.91 -8.50
CA LEU A 166 13.69 6.27 -8.93
C LEU A 166 12.71 7.32 -9.47
N SER A 167 11.92 6.90 -10.45
CA SER A 167 10.76 7.63 -10.95
C SER A 167 9.52 6.76 -10.83
N PHE A 168 8.35 7.39 -10.78
CA PHE A 168 7.07 6.72 -10.90
C PHE A 168 6.20 7.42 -11.94
N ILE A 169 5.17 6.74 -12.42
CA ILE A 169 4.28 7.28 -13.45
C ILE A 169 2.97 7.75 -12.84
N VAL A 170 2.56 8.95 -13.24
CA VAL A 170 1.23 9.50 -13.05
C VAL A 170 0.51 9.51 -14.39
N ALA A 171 -0.65 8.88 -14.46
CA ALA A 171 -1.53 8.94 -15.61
C ALA A 171 -2.73 9.84 -15.29
N CYS A 172 -3.03 10.81 -16.15
CA CYS A 172 -4.15 11.71 -15.98
C CYS A 172 -5.11 11.65 -17.16
N ASN A 173 -6.37 11.92 -16.88
CA ASN A 173 -7.41 12.26 -17.85
C ASN A 173 -8.00 13.62 -17.49
N ASP A 174 -9.11 14.00 -18.12
CA ASP A 174 -9.72 15.33 -17.95
C ASP A 174 -10.30 15.60 -16.55
N THR A 175 -10.34 14.60 -15.67
CA THR A 175 -11.03 14.69 -14.37
C THR A 175 -10.20 14.18 -13.20
N ALA A 176 -9.22 13.31 -13.44
CA ALA A 176 -8.45 12.69 -12.38
C ALA A 176 -7.06 12.28 -12.85
N CYS A 177 -6.16 12.17 -11.87
CA CYS A 177 -4.85 11.59 -12.01
C CYS A 177 -4.69 10.39 -11.08
N ALA A 178 -3.89 9.43 -11.52
CA ALA A 178 -3.55 8.23 -10.76
C ALA A 178 -2.04 8.00 -10.81
N MET A 179 -1.44 7.90 -9.63
CA MET A 179 -0.05 7.50 -9.43
C MET A 179 0.04 5.97 -9.38
N SER A 180 0.73 5.40 -10.37
CA SER A 180 1.11 4.00 -10.37
C SER A 180 2.30 3.78 -9.45
N GLY A 181 2.05 3.07 -8.35
CA GLY A 181 3.04 2.49 -7.44
C GLY A 181 4.45 3.10 -7.37
N MET A 182 4.74 3.79 -6.27
CA MET A 182 6.09 4.20 -5.89
C MET A 182 6.61 3.29 -4.76
N ALA A 183 7.73 2.60 -5.02
CA ALA A 183 8.38 1.77 -4.01
C ALA A 183 9.08 2.62 -2.93
N ILE A 184 8.95 2.22 -1.67
CA ILE A 184 9.64 2.82 -0.52
C ILE A 184 10.39 1.72 0.21
N GLU A 185 11.68 1.97 0.48
CA GLU A 185 12.56 1.09 1.26
C GLU A 185 12.56 -0.39 0.79
N LYS A 186 12.22 -0.63 -0.48
CA LYS A 186 12.10 -1.97 -1.10
C LYS A 186 11.11 -2.90 -0.39
N ALA A 187 10.23 -2.38 0.46
CA ALA A 187 9.32 -3.19 1.28
C ALA A 187 7.85 -2.85 1.07
N VAL A 188 7.54 -1.61 0.70
CA VAL A 188 6.17 -1.18 0.41
C VAL A 188 6.09 -0.42 -0.91
N ASN A 189 4.88 -0.32 -1.44
CA ASN A 189 4.53 0.41 -2.63
C ASN A 189 3.36 1.34 -2.32
N ILE A 190 3.48 2.61 -2.66
CA ILE A 190 2.44 3.62 -2.49
C ILE A 190 1.77 3.90 -3.82
N SER A 191 0.45 3.91 -3.85
CA SER A 191 -0.34 4.41 -4.98
C SER A 191 -1.35 5.41 -4.50
N ALA A 192 -1.66 6.40 -5.33
CA ALA A 192 -2.58 7.47 -4.98
C ALA A 192 -3.41 7.89 -6.19
N GLY A 193 -4.54 8.54 -5.92
CA GLY A 193 -5.33 9.22 -6.95
C GLY A 193 -5.89 10.53 -6.42
N TRP A 194 -6.13 11.47 -7.33
CA TRP A 194 -6.68 12.78 -7.02
C TRP A 194 -7.51 13.30 -8.18
N THR A 195 -8.48 14.16 -7.86
CA THR A 195 -9.28 14.89 -8.85
C THR A 195 -8.52 16.10 -9.36
N ILE A 196 -8.73 16.43 -10.63
CA ILE A 196 -8.31 17.70 -11.21
C ILE A 196 -9.53 18.44 -11.77
N SER A 197 -9.45 19.77 -11.82
CA SER A 197 -10.54 20.60 -12.32
C SER A 197 -10.26 20.99 -13.78
N GLY A 198 -11.00 20.40 -14.71
CA GLY A 198 -10.87 20.68 -16.14
C GLY A 198 -9.67 19.99 -16.80
N THR A 199 -9.43 20.32 -18.06
CA THR A 199 -8.32 19.77 -18.84
C THR A 199 -7.01 20.44 -18.44
N ALA A 200 -6.14 19.69 -17.75
CA ALA A 200 -4.81 20.16 -17.39
C ALA A 200 -3.89 20.20 -18.63
N THR A 201 -3.03 21.21 -18.71
CA THR A 201 -1.87 21.18 -19.61
C THR A 201 -0.82 20.17 -19.11
N LEU A 202 0.13 19.79 -19.98
CA LEU A 202 1.25 18.91 -19.58
C LEU A 202 2.06 19.47 -18.41
N GLU A 203 2.30 20.79 -18.41
CA GLU A 203 3.05 21.47 -17.34
C GLU A 203 2.28 21.46 -16.01
N GLU A 204 0.98 21.81 -16.05
CA GLU A 204 0.13 21.79 -14.85
C GLU A 204 0.00 20.39 -14.27
N ALA A 205 -0.23 19.38 -15.12
CA ALA A 205 -0.32 17.99 -14.69
C ALA A 205 0.98 17.52 -14.01
N GLY A 206 2.14 17.85 -14.60
CA GLY A 206 3.44 17.51 -14.04
C GLY A 206 3.75 18.22 -12.72
N ALA A 207 3.48 19.53 -12.66
CA ALA A 207 3.68 20.34 -11.46
C ALA A 207 2.79 19.87 -10.30
N THR A 208 1.50 19.63 -10.57
CA THR A 208 0.58 19.08 -9.57
C THR A 208 0.99 17.68 -9.12
N ALA A 209 1.43 16.82 -10.04
CA ALA A 209 1.89 15.48 -9.70
C ALA A 209 3.12 15.51 -8.77
N SER A 210 4.10 16.39 -9.03
CA SER A 210 5.27 16.58 -8.17
C SER A 210 4.91 17.13 -6.79
N ASP A 211 4.01 18.12 -6.74
CA ASP A 211 3.52 18.70 -5.47
C ASP A 211 2.79 17.64 -4.62
N ILE A 212 1.86 16.88 -5.21
CA ILE A 212 1.17 15.78 -4.52
C ILE A 212 2.16 14.73 -4.02
N ALA A 213 3.16 14.36 -4.82
CA ALA A 213 4.17 13.40 -4.40
C ALA A 213 4.97 13.90 -3.19
N THR A 214 5.30 15.18 -3.15
CA THR A 214 5.97 15.84 -2.03
C THR A 214 5.10 15.83 -0.77
N LYS A 215 3.80 16.15 -0.91
CA LYS A 215 2.83 16.08 0.20
C LYS A 215 2.68 14.65 0.75
N ILE A 216 2.58 13.66 -0.14
CA ILE A 216 2.56 12.24 0.23
C ILE A 216 3.84 11.88 0.99
N HIS A 217 5.01 12.28 0.49
CA HIS A 217 6.27 12.01 1.18
C HIS A 217 6.32 12.60 2.59
N ALA A 218 5.96 13.88 2.73
CA ALA A 218 5.91 14.54 4.04
C ALA A 218 4.96 13.81 5.00
N PHE A 219 3.77 13.42 4.52
CA PHE A 219 2.80 12.67 5.31
C PHE A 219 3.35 11.30 5.73
N ILE A 220 3.89 10.52 4.80
CA ILE A 220 4.40 9.17 5.04
C ILE A 220 5.57 9.20 6.02
N LYS A 221 6.46 10.18 5.88
CA LYS A 221 7.57 10.38 6.82
C LYS A 221 7.09 10.66 8.23
N ASP A 222 6.05 11.49 8.41
CA ASP A 222 5.41 11.73 9.72
C ASP A 222 4.75 10.47 10.30
N LYS A 223 4.30 9.53 9.46
CA LYS A 223 3.65 8.29 9.91
C LYS A 223 4.60 7.13 10.13
N THR A 224 5.82 7.19 9.62
CA THR A 224 6.78 6.10 9.78
C THR A 224 7.33 6.14 11.20
N ALA A 225 7.24 5.02 11.92
CA ALA A 225 7.82 4.88 13.24
C ALA A 225 9.33 4.56 13.10
N HIS A 226 10.17 5.31 13.80
CA HIS A 226 11.61 5.04 13.94
C HIS A 226 11.91 4.34 15.25
#